data_AF-A0A523B1T6-F1
#
_entry.id   AF-A0A523B1T6-F1
#
_cell.length_a   1.000
_cell.length_b   1.000
_cell.length_c   1.000
_cell.angle_alpha   90.00
_cell.angle_beta   90.00
_cell.angle_gamma   90.00
#
_symmetry.space_group_name_H-M   'P 1'
#
loop_
_entity.id
_entity.type
_entity.pdbx_description
1 polymer ?
#
loop_
_entity_poly.entity_id
_entity_poly.type
_entity_poly.pdbx_seq_one_letter_code
_entity_poly.pdbx_strand_id
1 'polypeptide(L)'
;MHWKEEILSFLDQGKGFEVICEEGEVKVSEAKGISSKAPIDLKEIKGVRRGKVKPPSAKLRDLIIKLASRLIEASKSFKVTLGQGDFTLRFDLDHYIRVDAKSSSIVGFNSLEDETIKIVADLLKEHGEVRILKPLK
;
A
#
# COMPACT_ATOMS: atom_id res chain seq x y z
N MET A 1 -12.98 17.31 1.29
CA MET A 1 -12.09 16.28 0.70
C MET A 1 -12.59 14.91 1.14
N HIS A 2 -13.17 14.11 0.23
CA HIS A 2 -13.83 12.83 0.55
C HIS A 2 -12.89 11.61 0.51
N TRP A 3 -11.63 11.79 0.12
CA TRP A 3 -10.65 10.70 -0.03
C TRP A 3 -10.52 9.82 1.22
N LYS A 4 -10.61 10.41 2.42
CA LYS A 4 -10.47 9.67 3.68
C LYS A 4 -11.60 8.66 3.87
N GLU A 5 -12.84 9.07 3.60
CA GLU A 5 -14.02 8.22 3.72
C GLU A 5 -13.98 7.08 2.70
N GLU A 6 -13.52 7.37 1.48
CA GLU A 6 -13.34 6.36 0.43
C GLU A 6 -12.29 5.31 0.82
N ILE A 7 -11.11 5.75 1.31
CA ILE A 7 -10.09 4.82 1.81
C ILE A 7 -10.65 3.97 2.95
N LEU A 8 -11.33 4.57 3.92
CA LEU A 8 -11.93 3.85 5.04
C LEU A 8 -12.92 2.78 4.56
N SER A 9 -13.77 3.11 3.59
CA SER A 9 -14.71 2.18 2.97
C SER A 9 -14.00 0.99 2.30
N PHE A 10 -12.90 1.23 1.59
CA PHE A 10 -12.11 0.13 1.00
C PHE A 10 -11.48 -0.76 2.07
N LEU A 11 -10.92 -0.17 3.12
CA LEU A 11 -10.31 -0.91 4.22
C LEU A 11 -11.34 -1.76 4.99
N ASP A 12 -12.55 -1.22 5.21
CA ASP A 12 -13.65 -1.95 5.87
C ASP A 12 -14.13 -3.15 5.04
N GLN A 13 -14.04 -3.05 3.71
CA GLN A 13 -14.32 -4.15 2.79
C GLN A 13 -13.14 -5.14 2.63
N GLY A 14 -11.99 -4.88 3.26
CA GLY A 14 -10.77 -5.68 3.06
C GLY A 14 -10.19 -5.55 1.65
N LYS A 15 -10.47 -4.44 0.97
CA LYS A 15 -9.99 -4.14 -0.39
C LYS A 15 -8.80 -3.18 -0.35
N GLY A 16 -7.87 -3.38 -1.27
CA GLY A 16 -6.84 -2.39 -1.55
C GLY A 16 -7.42 -1.18 -2.29
N PHE A 17 -6.67 -0.08 -2.31
CA PHE A 17 -7.05 1.14 -3.01
C PHE A 17 -5.83 1.78 -3.69
N GLU A 18 -6.10 2.65 -4.64
CA GLU A 18 -5.11 3.40 -5.41
C GLU A 18 -5.47 4.86 -5.36
N VAL A 19 -4.49 5.69 -5.06
CA VAL A 19 -4.59 7.15 -4.96
C VAL A 19 -3.76 7.76 -6.07
N ILE A 20 -4.44 8.54 -6.90
CA ILE A 20 -3.82 9.31 -7.98
C ILE A 20 -3.96 10.79 -7.62
N CYS A 21 -2.83 11.48 -7.51
CA CYS A 21 -2.76 12.92 -7.31
C CYS A 21 -2.42 13.56 -8.65
N GLU A 22 -3.40 14.21 -9.29
CA GLU A 22 -3.25 14.93 -10.57
C GLU A 22 -3.76 16.36 -10.40
N GLU A 23 -2.94 17.35 -10.76
CA GLU A 23 -3.33 18.78 -10.84
C GLU A 23 -4.05 19.35 -9.58
N GLY A 24 -3.74 18.82 -8.39
CA GLY A 24 -4.35 19.24 -7.13
C GLY A 24 -5.66 18.50 -6.78
N GLU A 25 -6.11 17.57 -7.62
CA GLU A 25 -7.18 16.63 -7.32
C GLU A 25 -6.63 15.31 -6.78
N VAL A 26 -7.39 14.72 -5.84
CA VAL A 26 -7.09 13.41 -5.25
C VAL A 26 -8.19 12.45 -5.67
N LYS A 27 -7.84 11.49 -6.54
CA LYS A 27 -8.76 10.43 -6.98
C LYS A 27 -8.41 9.15 -6.24
N VAL A 28 -9.37 8.61 -5.50
CA VAL A 28 -9.25 7.30 -4.85
C VAL A 28 -10.05 6.29 -5.67
N SER A 29 -9.45 5.14 -5.93
CA SER A 29 -10.10 4.04 -6.67
C SER A 29 -9.76 2.70 -6.05
N GLU A 30 -10.56 1.68 -6.33
CA GLU A 30 -10.25 0.31 -5.89
C GLU A 30 -8.96 -0.18 -6.56
N ALA A 31 -8.01 -0.67 -5.76
CA ALA A 31 -6.79 -1.25 -6.30
C ALA A 31 -7.16 -2.53 -7.05
N LYS A 32 -7.26 -2.43 -8.38
CA LYS A 32 -7.36 -3.61 -9.24
C LYS A 32 -6.02 -4.34 -9.16
N GLY A 33 -5.92 -5.33 -8.28
CA GLY A 33 -4.94 -6.40 -8.42
C GLY A 33 -5.36 -7.21 -9.63
N ILE A 34 -4.54 -7.19 -10.70
CA ILE A 34 -4.76 -7.85 -12.00
C ILE A 34 -6.25 -8.20 -12.17
N SER A 35 -7.08 -7.19 -12.45
CA SER A 35 -8.40 -7.48 -12.95
C SER A 35 -8.16 -8.15 -14.28
N SER A 36 -8.26 -9.47 -14.29
CA SER A 36 -8.35 -10.32 -15.46
C SER A 36 -9.55 -9.86 -16.30
N LYS A 37 -9.36 -8.76 -17.04
CA LYS A 37 -10.07 -8.43 -18.28
C LYS A 37 -9.37 -9.06 -19.49
N ALA A 38 -8.37 -9.90 -19.25
CA ALA A 38 -7.97 -10.94 -20.19
C ALA A 38 -8.71 -12.23 -19.77
N PRO A 39 -9.31 -12.98 -20.71
CA PRO A 39 -9.87 -14.30 -20.42
C PRO A 39 -8.71 -15.27 -20.18
N ILE A 40 -8.11 -15.20 -18.99
CA ILE A 40 -7.08 -16.14 -18.57
C ILE A 40 -7.82 -17.26 -17.82
N ASP A 41 -7.76 -18.45 -18.41
CA ASP A 41 -8.40 -19.66 -17.91
C ASP A 41 -7.85 -19.97 -16.50
N LEU A 42 -8.72 -19.82 -15.51
CA LEU A 42 -8.41 -19.93 -14.08
C LEU A 42 -7.99 -21.36 -13.64
N LYS A 43 -7.90 -22.31 -14.57
CA LYS A 43 -7.50 -23.70 -14.30
C LYS A 43 -5.99 -23.91 -14.17
N GLU A 44 -5.14 -22.99 -14.60
CA GLU A 44 -3.67 -23.20 -14.57
C GLU A 44 -2.97 -22.67 -13.30
N ILE A 45 -3.61 -21.80 -12.52
CA ILE A 45 -2.96 -21.24 -11.31
C ILE A 45 -3.34 -22.08 -10.09
N LYS A 46 -2.73 -23.28 -9.98
CA LYS A 46 -2.76 -24.08 -8.75
C LYS A 46 -2.20 -23.25 -7.59
N GLY A 47 -3.06 -22.89 -6.63
CA GLY A 47 -2.64 -22.47 -5.29
C GLY A 47 -3.03 -21.05 -4.86
N VAL A 48 -3.53 -20.18 -5.75
CA VAL A 48 -4.01 -18.85 -5.32
C VAL A 48 -5.42 -18.98 -4.75
N ARG A 49 -5.50 -19.38 -3.47
CA ARG A 49 -6.71 -19.13 -2.68
C ARG A 49 -6.89 -17.62 -2.64
N ARG A 50 -7.83 -17.06 -3.42
CA ARG A 50 -8.45 -15.75 -3.16
C ARG A 50 -9.25 -15.87 -1.85
N GLY A 51 -8.56 -16.09 -0.73
CA GLY A 51 -9.16 -15.94 0.58
C GLY A 51 -9.58 -14.50 0.70
N LYS A 52 -10.81 -14.25 1.15
CA LYS A 52 -11.25 -12.90 1.53
C LYS A 52 -10.17 -12.32 2.45
N VAL A 53 -9.47 -11.30 1.98
CA VAL A 53 -8.50 -10.60 2.82
C VAL A 53 -9.30 -10.00 3.95
N LYS A 54 -8.93 -10.35 5.19
CA LYS A 54 -9.61 -9.80 6.36
C LYS A 54 -9.33 -8.29 6.41
N PRO A 55 -10.29 -7.48 6.88
CA PRO A 55 -10.02 -6.08 7.17
C PRO A 55 -8.77 -5.95 8.05
N PRO A 56 -7.92 -4.94 7.79
CA PRO A 56 -6.71 -4.74 8.57
C PRO A 56 -7.07 -4.40 10.01
N SER A 57 -6.14 -4.68 10.94
CA SER A 57 -6.32 -4.29 12.34
C SER A 57 -6.49 -2.78 12.47
N ALA A 58 -7.17 -2.32 13.53
CA ALA A 58 -7.36 -0.88 13.79
C ALA A 58 -6.03 -0.10 13.77
N LYS A 59 -4.95 -0.68 14.31
CA LYS A 59 -3.60 -0.08 14.27
C LYS A 59 -3.08 0.10 12.84
N LEU A 60 -3.22 -0.93 12.00
CA LEU A 60 -2.79 -0.85 10.59
C LEU A 60 -3.67 0.11 9.80
N ARG A 61 -4.98 0.14 10.08
CA ARG A 61 -5.91 1.11 9.48
C ARG A 61 -5.48 2.54 9.78
N ASP A 62 -5.19 2.85 11.04
CA ASP A 62 -4.74 4.18 11.45
C ASP A 62 -3.40 4.54 10.79
N LEU A 63 -2.48 3.58 10.70
CA LEU A 63 -1.20 3.77 10.01
C LEU A 63 -1.40 4.06 8.53
N ILE A 64 -2.24 3.30 7.83
CA ILE A 64 -2.55 3.51 6.41
C ILE A 64 -3.12 4.92 6.19
N ILE A 65 -4.02 5.38 7.06
CA ILE A 65 -4.61 6.72 6.97
C ILE A 65 -3.55 7.81 7.20
N LYS A 66 -2.68 7.65 8.21
CA LYS A 66 -1.58 8.58 8.47
C LYS A 66 -0.62 8.65 7.27
N LEU A 67 -0.24 7.49 6.71
CA LEU A 67 0.61 7.40 5.53
C LEU A 67 -0.05 8.07 4.31
N ALA A 68 -1.33 7.77 4.07
CA ALA A 68 -2.08 8.36 2.97
C ALA A 68 -2.15 9.89 3.07
N SER A 69 -2.42 10.44 4.26
CA SER A 69 -2.43 11.89 4.49
C SER A 69 -1.10 12.53 4.07
N ARG A 70 0.02 11.98 4.55
CA ARG A 70 1.37 12.51 4.27
C ARG A 70 1.72 12.46 2.78
N LEU A 71 1.33 11.38 2.10
CA LEU A 71 1.60 11.22 0.67
C LEU A 71 0.73 12.13 -0.19
N ILE A 72 -0.54 12.30 0.18
CA ILE A 72 -1.47 13.20 -0.50
C ILE A 72 -1.04 14.66 -0.31
N GLU A 73 -0.62 15.06 0.90
CA GLU A 73 -0.06 16.38 1.18
C GLU A 73 1.19 16.69 0.34
N ALA A 74 1.97 15.64 0.02
CA ALA A 74 3.13 15.72 -0.84
C ALA A 74 2.81 15.52 -2.34
N SER A 75 1.53 15.44 -2.71
CA SER A 75 1.04 15.18 -4.08
C SER A 75 1.68 13.94 -4.72
N LYS A 76 1.89 12.87 -3.95
CA LYS A 76 2.44 11.60 -4.44
C LYS A 76 1.34 10.59 -4.67
N SER A 77 1.28 10.03 -5.87
CA SER A 77 0.42 8.90 -6.22
C SER A 77 0.98 7.60 -5.64
N PHE A 78 0.11 6.73 -5.16
CA PHE A 78 0.48 5.46 -4.57
C PHE A 78 -0.67 4.45 -4.59
N LYS A 79 -0.33 3.18 -4.38
CA LYS A 79 -1.27 2.06 -4.34
C LYS A 79 -1.09 1.26 -3.07
N VAL A 80 -2.18 0.99 -2.36
CA VAL A 80 -2.18 0.12 -1.18
C VAL A 80 -2.88 -1.19 -1.51
N THR A 81 -2.19 -2.30 -1.28
CA THR A 81 -2.76 -3.64 -1.36
C THR A 81 -2.73 -4.30 0.00
N LEU A 82 -3.85 -4.91 0.41
CA LEU A 82 -3.95 -5.61 1.68
C LEU A 82 -3.60 -7.09 1.51
N GLY A 83 -2.81 -7.63 2.43
CA GLY A 83 -2.53 -9.06 2.57
C GLY A 83 -3.11 -9.63 3.86
N GLN A 84 -2.71 -10.85 4.24
CA GLN A 84 -3.23 -11.52 5.44
C GLN A 84 -2.56 -10.98 6.71
N GLY A 85 -2.99 -9.79 7.16
CA GLY A 85 -2.44 -9.14 8.36
C GLY A 85 -1.24 -8.22 8.07
N ASP A 86 -0.97 -7.97 6.80
CA ASP A 86 0.01 -7.00 6.30
C ASP A 86 -0.64 -6.10 5.24
N PHE A 87 0.06 -5.02 4.88
CA PHE A 87 -0.27 -4.24 3.69
C PHE A 87 0.99 -3.87 2.93
N THR A 88 0.85 -3.67 1.63
CA THR A 88 1.92 -3.19 0.77
C THR A 88 1.53 -1.85 0.18
N LEU A 89 2.36 -0.85 0.42
CA LEU A 89 2.30 0.48 -0.16
C LEU A 89 3.26 0.52 -1.36
N ARG A 90 2.72 0.58 -2.56
CA ARG A 90 3.46 0.57 -3.82
C ARG A 90 3.43 1.96 -4.45
N PHE A 91 4.60 2.42 -4.89
CA PHE A 91 4.76 3.66 -5.66
C PHE A 91 5.01 3.36 -7.14
N ASP A 92 5.80 2.33 -7.42
CA ASP A 92 6.13 1.87 -8.77
C ASP A 92 6.31 0.34 -8.79
N LEU A 93 6.61 -0.25 -9.94
CA LEU A 93 6.89 -1.68 -10.10
C LEU A 93 8.02 -2.13 -9.17
N ASP A 94 9.09 -1.34 -9.10
CA ASP A 94 10.30 -1.65 -8.32
C ASP A 94 10.30 -1.00 -6.93
N HIS A 95 9.44 0.00 -6.69
CA HIS A 95 9.42 0.80 -5.47
C HIS A 95 8.18 0.50 -4.62
N TYR A 96 8.35 -0.25 -3.53
CA TYR A 96 7.26 -0.55 -2.60
C TYR A 96 7.73 -0.78 -1.17
N ILE A 97 6.80 -0.59 -0.23
CA ILE A 97 6.99 -0.79 1.20
C ILE A 97 5.97 -1.83 1.65
N ARG A 98 6.46 -2.95 2.16
CA ARG A 98 5.63 -3.95 2.84
C ARG A 98 5.61 -3.63 4.33
N VAL A 99 4.44 -3.56 4.93
CA VAL A 99 4.26 -3.30 6.35
C VAL A 99 3.49 -4.45 6.95
N ASP A 100 4.18 -5.20 7.80
CA ASP A 100 3.60 -6.27 8.60
C ASP A 100 3.24 -5.72 10.00
N ALA A 101 2.71 -6.58 10.88
CA ALA A 101 2.29 -6.17 12.22
C ALA A 101 3.41 -5.64 13.13
N LYS A 102 4.70 -5.89 12.82
CA LYS A 102 5.85 -5.55 13.67
C LYS A 102 6.98 -4.83 12.95
N SER A 103 7.00 -4.86 11.63
CA SER A 103 8.13 -4.39 10.83
C SER A 103 7.68 -3.87 9.47
N SER A 104 8.52 -3.02 8.89
CA SER A 104 8.35 -2.47 7.56
C SER A 104 9.57 -2.80 6.70
N SER A 105 9.34 -3.42 5.55
CA SER A 105 10.37 -3.72 4.56
C SER A 105 10.23 -2.79 3.37
N ILE A 106 11.25 -2.01 3.10
CA ILE A 106 11.33 -1.06 1.98
C ILE A 106 12.11 -1.71 0.85
N VAL A 107 11.54 -1.76 -0.34
CA VAL A 107 12.11 -2.38 -1.54
C VAL A 107 12.24 -1.36 -2.66
N GLY A 108 13.36 -1.42 -3.39
CA GLY A 108 13.66 -0.55 -4.53
C GLY A 108 14.33 0.77 -4.18
N PHE A 109 14.35 1.15 -2.90
CA PHE A 109 14.98 2.38 -2.46
C PHE A 109 16.42 2.15 -2.00
N ASN A 110 17.30 3.11 -2.32
CA ASN A 110 18.71 3.04 -1.94
C ASN A 110 18.93 3.49 -0.48
N SER A 111 18.07 4.36 0.02
CA SER A 111 18.20 4.95 1.35
C SER A 111 16.86 5.31 1.99
N LEU A 112 16.87 5.58 3.30
CA LEU A 112 15.73 6.19 3.99
C LEU A 112 15.61 7.70 3.72
N GLU A 113 16.61 8.28 3.06
CA GLU A 113 16.69 9.71 2.75
C GLU A 113 16.05 10.08 1.41
N ASP A 114 15.68 9.07 0.61
CA ASP A 114 14.90 9.24 -0.60
C ASP A 114 13.63 10.03 -0.32
N GLU A 115 13.31 11.02 -1.15
CA GLU A 115 12.23 12.00 -0.89
C GLU A 115 10.90 11.33 -0.49
N THR A 116 10.49 10.30 -1.23
CA THR A 116 9.26 9.54 -0.98
C THR A 116 9.31 8.79 0.34
N ILE A 117 10.45 8.18 0.67
CA ILE A 117 10.61 7.41 1.92
C ILE A 117 10.69 8.35 3.11
N LYS A 118 11.41 9.47 2.98
CA LYS A 118 11.56 10.46 4.04
C LYS A 118 10.22 10.98 4.55
N ILE A 119 9.22 11.12 3.67
CA ILE A 119 7.85 11.53 4.02
C ILE A 119 7.16 10.53 4.97
N VAL A 120 7.42 9.23 4.79
CA VAL A 120 6.75 8.15 5.51
C VAL A 120 7.64 7.49 6.58
N ALA A 121 8.94 7.73 6.56
CA ALA A 121 9.94 7.04 7.37
C ALA A 121 9.67 7.19 8.87
N ASP A 122 9.26 8.37 9.31
CA ASP A 122 9.00 8.63 10.73
C ASP A 122 7.80 7.80 11.23
N LEU A 123 6.74 7.71 10.43
CA LEU A 123 5.56 6.89 10.74
C LEU A 123 5.89 5.39 10.75
N LEU A 124 6.75 4.94 9.83
CA LEU A 124 7.17 3.54 9.76
C LEU A 124 8.05 3.17 10.96
N LYS A 125 8.96 4.07 11.37
CA LYS A 125 9.80 3.89 12.57
C LYS A 125 9.00 3.90 13.86
N GLU A 126 7.94 4.70 13.95
CA GLU A 126 7.03 4.72 15.11
C GLU A 126 6.23 3.41 15.21
N HIS A 127 5.85 2.82 14.07
CA HIS A 127 5.14 1.55 14.03
C HIS A 127 6.03 0.35 14.38
N GLY A 128 7.27 0.32 13.90
CA GLY A 128 8.17 -0.80 14.19
C GLY A 128 9.52 -0.74 13.48
N GLU A 129 10.15 -1.91 13.35
CA GLU A 129 11.48 -2.02 12.75
C GLU A 129 11.43 -1.76 11.24
N VAL A 130 12.24 -0.82 10.74
CA VAL A 130 12.32 -0.50 9.31
C VAL A 130 13.57 -1.12 8.70
N ARG A 131 13.38 -1.98 7.70
CA ARG A 131 14.46 -2.65 6.96
C ARG A 131 14.44 -2.22 5.50
N ILE A 132 15.59 -1.85 4.95
CA ILE A 132 15.75 -1.67 3.50
C ILE A 132 16.25 -2.98 2.91
N LEU A 133 15.48 -3.57 2.02
CA LEU A 133 15.87 -4.76 1.27
C LEU A 133 16.62 -4.32 0.03
N LYS A 134 17.93 -4.59 0.02
CA LYS A 134 18.77 -4.40 -1.16
C LYS A 134 18.65 -5.62 -2.08
N PRO A 135 18.60 -5.44 -3.41
CA PRO A 135 18.68 -6.56 -4.33
C PRO A 135 19.97 -7.35 -4.07
N LEU A 136 19.84 -8.67 -3.96
CA LEU A 136 20.99 -9.57 -3.82
C LEU A 136 21.75 -9.53 -5.16
N LYS A 137 23.04 -9.17 -5.10
CA LYS A 137 23.97 -9.25 -6.23
C LYS A 137 24.35 -10.69 -6.52
#